data_AF-A0A7C1N6Z3-F1
#
_entry.id   AF-A0A7C1N6Z3-F1
#
_cell.length_a   1.000
_cell.length_b   1.000
_cell.length_c   1.000
_cell.angle_alpha   90.00
_cell.angle_beta   90.00
_cell.angle_gamma   90.00
#
_symmetry.space_group_name_H-M   'P 1'
#
loop_
_entity.id
_entity.type
_entity.pdbx_description
1 polymer ?
#
loop_
_entity_poly.entity_id
_entity_poly.type
_entity_poly.pdbx_seq_one_letter_code
_entity_poly.pdbx_strand_id
1 'polypeptide(L)'
;MIKGESIQTSVQQNDWKETKAQWGGERLPIVLFRPLAVVALILFLSASVVFGTEDTTCKKTGIELQILGSGGPVGWDERASSGYLVWANGRPLVMIDAGGGTFLRLHQAGARVKDLKLLSITHFHPDHASELPALLWSGT
;
A
#
# COMPACT_ATOMS: atom_id res chain seq x y z
N MET A 1 56.34 12.40 30.36
CA MET A 1 56.53 11.17 29.56
C MET A 1 55.23 10.98 28.76
N ILE A 2 55.02 11.57 27.57
CA ILE A 2 55.63 11.34 26.23
C ILE A 2 55.71 9.82 25.95
N LYS A 3 54.99 9.23 25.00
CA LYS A 3 54.72 9.51 23.56
C LYS A 3 53.32 8.95 23.21
N GLY A 4 52.50 9.45 22.28
CA GLY A 4 52.78 10.28 21.11
C GLY A 4 53.13 9.42 19.91
N GLU A 5 52.17 8.68 19.32
CA GLU A 5 52.39 7.94 18.08
C GLU A 5 51.45 8.43 16.98
N SER A 6 52.04 9.16 16.04
CA SER A 6 51.50 9.57 14.76
C SER A 6 51.82 8.52 13.71
N ILE A 7 50.85 8.10 12.91
CA ILE A 7 51.09 7.39 11.64
C ILE A 7 50.14 8.03 10.61
N GLN A 8 50.53 9.13 9.97
CA GLN A 8 51.22 9.20 8.67
C GLN A 8 50.53 8.34 7.60
N THR A 9 49.53 8.92 6.94
CA THR A 9 49.02 8.44 5.65
C THR A 9 50.00 8.82 4.56
N SER A 10 50.82 7.87 4.12
CA SER A 10 51.63 8.04 2.91
C SER A 10 50.75 7.85 1.68
N VAL A 11 50.49 8.94 0.96
CA VAL A 11 49.97 8.91 -0.39
C VAL A 11 51.07 8.35 -1.30
N GLN A 12 50.95 7.09 -1.71
CA GLN A 12 51.76 6.55 -2.79
C GLN A 12 51.22 7.06 -4.13
N GLN A 13 51.87 8.10 -4.66
CA GLN A 13 51.72 8.51 -6.04
C GLN A 13 52.60 7.60 -6.90
N ASN A 14 52.02 6.51 -7.40
CA ASN A 14 52.73 5.58 -8.27
C ASN A 14 52.56 5.98 -9.75
N ASP A 15 53.71 6.03 -10.40
CA ASP A 15 54.10 6.62 -11.67
C ASP A 15 53.39 5.96 -12.87
N TRP A 16 52.60 6.75 -13.62
CA TRP A 16 51.66 6.26 -14.65
C TRP A 16 52.30 6.05 -16.04
N LYS A 17 53.64 5.92 -16.13
CA LYS A 17 54.35 6.01 -17.41
C LYS A 17 54.77 4.70 -18.09
N GLU A 18 54.48 3.52 -17.56
CA GLU A 18 55.00 2.26 -18.15
C GLU A 18 53.99 1.22 -18.67
N THR A 19 52.71 1.56 -18.86
CA THR A 19 51.72 0.63 -19.47
C THR A 19 51.15 1.10 -20.81
N LYS A 20 52.03 1.62 -21.69
CA LYS A 20 51.73 1.81 -23.12
C LYS A 20 52.32 0.71 -24.00
N ALA A 21 51.82 -0.51 -23.84
CA ALA A 21 51.85 -1.54 -24.87
C ALA A 21 50.80 -2.60 -24.48
N GLN A 22 50.18 -3.25 -25.47
CA GLN A 22 49.32 -4.45 -25.32
C GLN A 22 47.78 -4.31 -25.36
N TRP A 23 47.20 -3.32 -26.03
CA TRP A 23 45.78 -3.42 -26.44
C TRP A 23 45.60 -3.11 -27.93
N GLY A 24 46.09 -4.04 -28.76
CA GLY A 24 45.68 -4.18 -30.16
C GLY A 24 44.48 -5.12 -30.23
N GLY A 25 43.28 -4.55 -30.23
CA GLY A 25 42.02 -5.23 -30.48
C GLY A 25 41.10 -4.29 -31.25
N GLU A 26 40.59 -4.74 -32.38
CA GLU A 26 39.78 -3.94 -33.30
C GLU A 26 38.54 -3.37 -32.60
N ARG A 27 38.42 -2.04 -32.60
CA ARG A 27 37.30 -1.34 -31.97
C ARG A 27 36.12 -1.33 -32.93
N LEU A 28 35.17 -2.24 -32.74
CA LEU A 28 33.86 -2.14 -33.39
C LEU A 28 33.13 -0.87 -32.87
N PRO A 29 32.49 -0.06 -33.74
CA PRO A 29 31.93 1.23 -33.33
C PRO A 29 30.69 1.06 -32.44
N ILE A 30 30.81 1.50 -31.19
CA ILE A 30 29.81 1.44 -30.11
C ILE A 30 28.53 2.27 -30.40
N VAL A 31 28.46 2.98 -31.53
CA VAL A 31 27.45 4.04 -31.75
C VAL A 31 26.21 3.59 -32.52
N LEU A 32 26.18 2.40 -33.14
CA LEU A 32 25.03 2.02 -33.99
C LEU A 32 23.94 1.14 -33.32
N PHE A 33 24.16 0.60 -32.11
CA PHE A 33 23.26 -0.38 -31.47
C PHE A 33 22.28 0.20 -30.42
N ARG A 34 22.21 1.53 -30.25
CA ARG A 34 21.43 2.15 -29.15
C ARG A 34 19.97 2.54 -29.45
N PRO A 35 19.47 2.78 -30.69
CA PRO A 35 18.06 3.16 -30.86
C PRO A 35 17.11 1.94 -30.83
N LEU A 36 17.55 0.78 -31.31
CA LEU A 36 16.70 -0.41 -31.40
C LEU A 36 16.36 -1.00 -30.02
N ALA A 37 17.31 -0.98 -29.09
CA ALA A 37 17.10 -1.44 -27.71
C ALA A 37 16.16 -0.51 -26.93
N VAL A 38 16.20 0.80 -27.19
CA VAL A 38 15.30 1.79 -26.58
C VAL A 38 13.87 1.63 -27.12
N VAL A 39 13.72 1.43 -28.43
CA VAL A 39 12.40 1.16 -29.04
C VAL A 39 11.82 -0.15 -28.53
N ALA A 40 12.64 -1.22 -28.43
CA ALA A 40 12.19 -2.49 -27.86
C ALA A 40 11.77 -2.35 -26.39
N LEU A 41 12.50 -1.59 -25.58
CA LEU A 41 12.14 -1.32 -24.19
C LEU A 41 10.84 -0.51 -24.06
N ILE A 42 10.63 0.50 -24.91
CA ILE A 42 9.39 1.29 -24.96
C ILE A 42 8.20 0.43 -25.38
N LEU A 43 8.38 -0.42 -26.41
CA LEU A 43 7.34 -1.35 -26.85
C LEU A 43 7.01 -2.39 -25.76
N PHE A 44 8.01 -2.91 -25.04
CA PHE A 44 7.81 -3.84 -23.93
C PHE A 44 7.09 -3.19 -22.74
N LEU A 45 7.40 -1.92 -22.42
CA LEU A 45 6.70 -1.15 -21.37
C LEU A 45 5.24 -0.87 -21.75
N SER A 46 4.94 -0.65 -23.03
CA SER A 46 3.58 -0.38 -23.51
C SER A 46 2.68 -1.62 -23.49
N ALA A 47 3.24 -2.82 -23.66
CA ALA A 47 2.48 -4.07 -23.68
C ALA A 47 1.91 -4.45 -22.29
N SER A 48 2.52 -3.99 -21.19
CA SER A 48 2.06 -4.30 -19.83
C SER A 48 0.80 -3.52 -19.40
N VAL A 49 0.35 -2.52 -20.18
CA VAL A 49 -0.77 -1.64 -19.79
C VAL A 49 -2.14 -2.23 -20.14
N VAL A 50 -2.20 -3.37 -20.85
CA VAL A 50 -3.46 -3.95 -21.38
C VAL A 50 -3.94 -5.15 -20.56
N PHE A 51 -3.76 -5.14 -19.25
CA PHE A 51 -4.54 -5.98 -18.35
C PHE A 51 -5.63 -5.12 -17.74
N GLY A 52 -6.77 -5.03 -18.44
CA GLY A 52 -7.98 -4.49 -17.86
C GLY A 52 -8.37 -5.36 -16.67
N THR A 53 -8.33 -4.80 -15.47
CA THR A 53 -8.98 -5.38 -14.31
C THR A 53 -10.49 -5.33 -14.60
N GLU A 54 -11.08 -6.46 -14.97
CA GLU A 54 -12.52 -6.66 -14.81
C GLU A 54 -12.77 -6.56 -13.30
N ASP A 55 -13.04 -5.35 -12.84
CA ASP A 55 -13.38 -5.07 -11.46
C ASP A 55 -14.68 -5.83 -11.19
N THR A 56 -14.59 -6.98 -10.54
CA THR A 56 -15.73 -7.68 -9.92
C THR A 56 -16.23 -6.86 -8.72
N THR A 57 -16.36 -5.55 -8.91
CA THR A 57 -17.17 -4.69 -8.07
C THR A 57 -18.60 -5.20 -8.20
N CYS A 58 -19.21 -5.49 -7.05
CA CYS A 58 -20.64 -5.69 -6.99
C CYS A 58 -21.30 -4.54 -7.74
N LYS A 59 -22.16 -4.83 -8.72
CA LYS A 59 -22.88 -3.77 -9.43
C LYS A 59 -23.46 -2.86 -8.37
N LYS A 60 -23.14 -1.55 -8.42
CA LYS A 60 -23.61 -0.50 -7.48
C LYS A 60 -25.14 -0.27 -7.52
N THR A 61 -25.90 -1.27 -7.94
CA THR A 61 -27.35 -1.31 -8.08
C THR A 61 -27.85 -2.46 -7.20
N GLY A 62 -28.76 -2.17 -6.26
CA GLY A 62 -29.29 -3.17 -5.32
C GLY A 62 -28.76 -3.02 -3.90
N ILE A 63 -28.76 -4.11 -3.14
CA ILE A 63 -28.32 -4.17 -1.75
C ILE A 63 -27.02 -4.96 -1.66
N GLU A 64 -26.03 -4.41 -0.97
CA GLU A 64 -24.71 -5.04 -0.78
C GLU A 64 -24.36 -5.05 0.70
N LEU A 65 -23.70 -6.12 1.15
CA LEU A 65 -23.17 -6.23 2.50
C LEU A 65 -21.65 -6.20 2.43
N GLN A 66 -21.05 -5.23 3.12
CA GLN A 66 -19.61 -5.14 3.31
C GLN A 66 -19.26 -5.48 4.75
N ILE A 67 -18.29 -6.38 4.90
CA ILE A 67 -17.75 -6.76 6.21
C ILE A 67 -16.67 -5.74 6.58
N LEU A 68 -16.91 -4.96 7.63
CA LEU A 68 -15.91 -4.04 8.19
C LEU A 68 -15.03 -4.79 9.19
N GLY A 69 -15.62 -5.71 9.94
CA GLY A 69 -14.95 -6.59 10.87
C GLY A 69 -15.78 -7.83 11.16
N SER A 70 -15.09 -8.91 11.50
CA SER A 70 -15.66 -10.24 11.69
C SER A 70 -14.98 -11.03 12.81
N GLY A 71 -14.07 -10.39 13.54
CA GLY A 71 -13.47 -10.91 14.76
C GLY A 71 -14.47 -10.89 15.91
N GLY A 72 -14.26 -11.78 16.88
CA GLY A 72 -15.08 -11.86 18.10
C GLY A 72 -14.38 -11.21 19.29
N PRO A 73 -14.62 -11.69 20.52
CA PRO A 73 -14.05 -11.11 21.75
C PRO A 73 -12.54 -11.32 21.90
N VAL A 74 -11.92 -11.99 20.93
CA VAL A 74 -10.56 -12.48 20.97
C VAL A 74 -9.76 -11.72 19.90
N GLY A 75 -8.81 -10.87 20.32
CA GLY A 75 -8.16 -9.88 19.46
C GLY A 75 -6.81 -10.25 18.83
N TRP A 76 -6.47 -11.54 18.67
CA TRP A 76 -5.18 -11.97 18.10
C TRP A 76 -5.28 -12.50 16.66
N ASP A 77 -6.45 -12.43 16.03
CA ASP A 77 -6.68 -12.89 14.65
C ASP A 77 -6.51 -11.77 13.59
N GLU A 78 -5.90 -10.64 13.97
CA GLU A 78 -5.66 -9.45 13.12
C GLU A 78 -6.90 -8.87 12.43
N ARG A 79 -8.10 -9.21 12.93
CA ARG A 79 -9.37 -8.74 12.38
C ARG A 79 -9.94 -7.64 13.26
N ALA A 80 -10.60 -6.68 12.61
CA ALA A 80 -11.51 -5.80 13.34
C ALA A 80 -12.65 -6.65 13.93
N SER A 81 -13.14 -6.27 15.11
CA SER A 81 -14.27 -6.96 15.76
C SER A 81 -15.57 -6.75 14.97
N SER A 82 -16.67 -7.39 15.38
CA SER A 82 -17.94 -7.40 14.65
C SER A 82 -18.38 -6.02 14.14
N GLY A 83 -18.60 -5.90 12.84
CA GLY A 83 -19.14 -4.71 12.22
C GLY A 83 -19.41 -4.89 10.74
N TYR A 84 -20.60 -4.48 10.31
CA TYR A 84 -21.07 -4.69 8.94
C TYR A 84 -21.70 -3.42 8.40
N LEU A 85 -21.49 -3.14 7.12
CA LEU A 85 -22.06 -2.02 6.41
C LEU A 85 -22.96 -2.51 5.28
N VAL A 86 -24.23 -2.12 5.34
CA VAL A 86 -25.19 -2.32 4.25
C VAL A 86 -25.17 -1.12 3.33
N TRP A 87 -24.96 -1.39 2.05
CA TRP A 87 -25.08 -0.41 0.97
C TRP A 87 -26.40 -0.60 0.24
N ALA A 88 -27.00 0.50 -0.19
CA ALA A 88 -28.13 0.50 -1.11
C ALA A 88 -27.85 1.42 -2.29
N ASN A 89 -27.84 0.84 -3.49
CA ASN A 89 -27.54 1.54 -4.74
C ASN A 89 -26.23 2.35 -4.66
N GLY A 90 -25.17 1.71 -4.16
CA GLY A 90 -23.84 2.31 -4.00
C GLY A 90 -23.74 3.39 -2.91
N ARG A 91 -24.75 3.55 -2.03
CA ARG A 91 -24.73 4.50 -0.91
C ARG A 91 -24.74 3.74 0.42
N PRO A 92 -23.93 4.15 1.41
CA PRO A 92 -23.97 3.53 2.73
C PRO A 92 -25.33 3.81 3.37
N LEU A 93 -25.97 2.79 3.96
CA LEU A 93 -27.35 2.89 4.46
C LEU A 93 -27.45 2.53 5.95
N VAL A 94 -26.95 1.37 6.34
CA VAL A 94 -27.08 0.84 7.71
C VAL A 94 -25.74 0.27 8.14
N MET A 95 -25.32 0.58 9.37
CA MET A 95 -24.23 -0.12 10.03
C MET A 95 -24.79 -1.02 11.14
N ILE A 96 -24.33 -2.26 11.20
CA ILE A 96 -24.72 -3.26 12.20
C ILE A 96 -23.46 -3.62 13.00
N ASP A 97 -23.54 -3.43 14.31
CA ASP A 97 -22.43 -3.47 15.27
C ASP A 97 -21.31 -2.46 14.98
N ALA A 98 -20.58 -2.12 16.04
CA ALA A 98 -19.48 -1.18 16.09
C ALA A 98 -18.37 -1.73 17.01
N GLY A 99 -17.86 -2.91 16.67
CA GLY A 99 -16.70 -3.49 17.34
C GLY A 99 -15.40 -2.72 17.07
N GLY A 100 -14.37 -2.99 17.87
CA GLY A 100 -13.09 -2.30 17.79
C GLY A 100 -12.47 -2.34 16.39
N GLY A 101 -12.03 -1.18 15.90
CA GLY A 101 -11.40 -1.03 14.58
C GLY A 101 -12.38 -0.87 13.41
N THR A 102 -13.68 -1.00 13.63
CA THR A 102 -14.69 -0.84 12.57
C THR A 102 -14.82 0.61 12.09
N PHE A 103 -14.52 1.60 12.93
CA PHE A 103 -14.55 3.02 12.53
C PHE A 103 -13.51 3.38 11.47
N LEU A 104 -12.29 2.85 11.62
CA LEU A 104 -11.25 2.98 10.60
C LEU A 104 -11.68 2.28 9.30
N ARG A 105 -12.24 1.07 9.41
CA ARG A 105 -12.69 0.27 8.26
C ARG A 105 -13.88 0.91 7.53
N LEU A 106 -14.78 1.57 8.25
CA LEU A 106 -15.87 2.36 7.68
C LEU A 106 -15.33 3.46 6.76
N HIS A 107 -14.32 4.20 7.23
CA HIS A 107 -13.68 5.24 6.43
C HIS A 107 -12.88 4.68 5.26
N GLN A 108 -12.16 3.57 5.45
CA GLN A 108 -11.44 2.88 4.36
C GLN A 108 -12.40 2.36 3.28
N ALA A 109 -13.64 2.03 3.65
CA ALA A 109 -14.71 1.68 2.72
C ALA A 109 -15.29 2.89 1.97
N GLY A 110 -14.88 4.12 2.28
CA GLY A 110 -15.39 5.35 1.68
C GLY A 110 -16.75 5.79 2.25
N ALA A 111 -17.23 5.16 3.32
CA ALA A 111 -18.45 5.55 4.00
C ALA A 111 -18.18 6.58 5.10
N ARG A 112 -19.19 7.41 5.40
CA ARG A 112 -19.13 8.38 6.50
C ARG A 112 -20.32 8.12 7.42
N VAL A 113 -20.12 8.30 8.72
CA VAL A 113 -21.17 8.09 9.74
C VAL A 113 -22.43 8.90 9.42
N LYS A 114 -22.26 10.16 8.99
CA LYS A 114 -23.37 11.07 8.63
C LYS A 114 -24.25 10.61 7.46
N ASP A 115 -23.75 9.69 6.62
CA ASP A 115 -24.51 9.18 5.48
C ASP A 115 -25.36 7.95 5.87
N LEU A 116 -25.10 7.36 7.05
CA LEU A 116 -25.88 6.24 7.58
C LEU A 116 -27.27 6.72 8.04
N LYS A 117 -28.30 5.95 7.71
CA LYS A 117 -29.65 6.15 8.23
C LYS A 117 -29.90 5.45 9.56
N LEU A 118 -29.12 4.40 9.84
CA LEU A 118 -29.23 3.61 11.05
C LEU A 118 -27.85 3.06 11.45
N LEU A 119 -27.52 3.23 12.72
CA LEU A 119 -26.48 2.47 13.40
C LEU A 119 -27.19 1.56 14.41
N SER A 120 -27.13 0.25 14.18
CA SER A 120 -27.75 -0.76 15.02
C SER A 120 -26.69 -1.53 15.78
N ILE A 121 -26.96 -1.85 17.05
CA ILE A 121 -26.09 -2.67 17.89
C ILE A 121 -26.88 -3.90 18.32
N THR A 122 -26.34 -5.09 18.06
CA THR A 122 -27.03 -6.36 18.39
C THR A 122 -27.10 -6.60 19.90
N HIS A 123 -26.01 -6.34 20.61
CA HIS A 123 -25.88 -6.41 22.06
C HIS A 123 -24.63 -5.67 22.52
N PHE A 124 -24.43 -5.55 23.83
CA PHE A 124 -23.42 -4.65 24.42
C PHE A 124 -22.11 -5.33 24.84
N HIS A 125 -21.70 -6.41 24.18
CA HIS A 125 -20.33 -6.89 24.38
C HIS A 125 -19.33 -5.96 23.67
N PRO A 126 -18.09 -5.83 24.19
CA PRO A 126 -17.10 -4.90 23.64
C PRO A 126 -16.77 -5.16 22.17
N ASP A 127 -16.74 -6.41 21.73
CA ASP A 127 -16.51 -6.79 20.34
C ASP A 127 -17.65 -6.40 19.38
N HIS A 128 -18.76 -5.90 19.90
CA HIS A 128 -19.89 -5.38 19.11
C HIS A 128 -20.16 -3.88 19.33
N ALA A 129 -19.65 -3.27 20.41
CA ALA A 129 -20.06 -1.92 20.83
C ALA A 129 -18.92 -0.96 21.22
N SER A 130 -17.66 -1.42 21.29
CA SER A 130 -16.54 -0.63 21.80
C SER A 130 -16.24 0.64 20.99
N GLU A 131 -16.60 0.67 19.71
CA GLU A 131 -16.34 1.80 18.81
C GLU A 131 -17.53 2.79 18.75
N LEU A 132 -18.66 2.47 19.39
CA LEU A 132 -19.86 3.29 19.38
C LEU A 132 -19.61 4.74 19.86
N PRO A 133 -18.86 5.01 20.95
CA PRO A 133 -18.59 6.39 21.38
C PRO A 133 -17.83 7.21 20.33
N ALA A 134 -16.84 6.61 19.66
CA ALA A 134 -16.06 7.28 18.63
C ALA A 134 -16.92 7.61 17.39
N LEU A 135 -17.79 6.68 16.97
CA LEU A 135 -18.73 6.91 15.88
C LEU A 135 -19.70 8.05 16.18
N LEU A 136 -20.27 8.10 17.38
CA LEU A 136 -21.22 9.14 17.78
C LEU A 136 -20.55 10.51 17.93
N TRP A 137 -19.31 10.54 18.40
CA TRP A 137 -18.52 11.78 18.46
C TRP A 137 -18.13 12.28 17.07
N SER A 138 -17.81 11.38 16.14
CA SER A 138 -17.41 11.73 14.76
C SER A 138 -18.55 12.30 13.91
N GLY A 139 -19.80 12.24 14.37
CA GLY A 139 -21.01 12.66 13.65
C GLY A 139 -21.45 14.11 13.88
N THR A 140 -20.79 14.87 14.77
CA THR A 140 -20.98 16.32 14.95
C THR A 140 -20.00 17.12 14.10
#